data_AF-A0A2L2WLT0-F1
#
_entry.id   AF-A0A2L2WLT0-F1
#
_cell.length_a   1.000
_cell.length_b   1.000
_cell.length_c   1.000
_cell.angle_alpha   90.00
_cell.angle_beta   90.00
_cell.angle_gamma   90.00
#
_symmetry.space_group_name_H-M   'P 1'
#
loop_
_entity.id
_entity.type
_entity.pdbx_description
1 polymer ?
#
loop_
_entity_poly.entity_id
_entity_poly.type
_entity_poly.pdbx_seq_one_letter_code
_entity_poly.pdbx_strand_id
1 'polypeptide(L)' 'TLQDYRNEGRIAYIQLGGKILYRESDIERMLADGYRSAYRQTAT' A
#
# COMPACT_ATOMS: atom_id res chain seq x y z
N THR A 1 1.64 -5.39 -7.49
CA THR A 1 2.53 -6.01 -6.48
C THR A 1 3.04 -4.94 -5.51
N LEU A 2 3.58 -5.26 -4.32
CA LEU A 2 4.13 -4.23 -3.41
C LEU A 2 5.29 -3.42 -4.05
N GLN A 3 5.99 -4.01 -5.02
CA GLN A 3 7.04 -3.31 -5.75
C GLN A 3 6.49 -2.15 -6.60
N ASP A 4 5.30 -2.30 -7.18
CA ASP A 4 4.68 -1.27 -8.02
C ASP A 4 4.28 -0.05 -7.17
N TYR A 5 3.67 -0.27 -6.01
CA TYR A 5 3.32 0.80 -5.07
C TYR A 5 4.54 1.59 -4.59
N ARG A 6 5.68 0.92 -4.40
CA ARG A 6 6.96 1.58 -4.11
C ARG A 6 7.43 2.42 -5.29
N ASN A 7 7.45 1.83 -6.49
CA ASN A 7 7.95 2.49 -7.69
C ASN A 7 7.10 3.72 -8.06
N GLU A 8 5.81 3.71 -7.74
CA GLU A 8 4.87 4.84 -7.89
C GLU A 8 4.94 5.86 -6.73
N GLY A 9 5.78 5.63 -5.71
CA GLY A 9 5.91 6.51 -4.55
C GLY A 9 4.70 6.52 -3.61
N ARG A 10 3.84 5.49 -3.69
CA ARG A 10 2.57 5.40 -2.94
C ARG A 10 2.71 4.85 -1.54
N ILE A 11 3.81 4.17 -1.22
CA ILE A 11 4.05 3.60 0.10
C ILE A 11 5.47 3.91 0.57
N ALA A 12 5.59 4.36 1.81
CA ALA A 12 6.87 4.61 2.46
C ALA A 12 7.58 3.29 2.78
N TYR A 13 8.91 3.29 2.67
CA TYR A 13 9.74 2.13 2.98
C TYR A 13 11.07 2.57 3.58
N ILE A 14 11.75 1.62 4.23
CA ILE A 14 13.14 1.77 4.66
C ILE A 14 14.00 0.68 4.04
N GLN A 15 15.27 0.99 3.79
CA GLN A 15 16.25 0.01 3.36
C GLN A 15 17.19 -0.31 4.51
N LEU A 16 17.25 -1.58 4.90
CA LEU A 16 18.13 -2.06 5.96
C LEU A 16 18.91 -3.26 5.44
N GLY A 17 20.23 -3.14 5.32
CA GLY A 17 21.11 -4.22 4.87
C GLY A 17 20.69 -4.80 3.50
N GLY A 18 20.26 -3.95 2.56
CA GLY A 18 19.78 -4.38 1.24
C GLY A 18 18.35 -4.92 1.19
N LYS A 19 17.67 -5.10 2.34
CA LYS A 19 16.27 -5.49 2.40
C LYS A 19 15.36 -4.27 2.43
N ILE A 20 14.22 -4.37 1.74
CA ILE A 20 13.15 -3.38 1.81
C ILE A 20 12.19 -3.81 2.92
N LEU A 21 11.94 -2.92 3.87
CA LEU A 21 10.97 -3.13 4.93
C LEU A 21 9.86 -2.08 4.82
N TYR A 22 8.64 -2.54 5.05
CA TYR A 22 7.45 -1.71 5.15
C TYR A 22 6.98 -1.72 6.58
N ARG A 23 6.46 -0.58 7.05
CA ARG A 23 5.74 -0.55 8.31
C ARG A 23 4.38 -1.21 8.10
N GLU A 24 4.02 -2.14 8.96
CA GLU A 24 2.75 -2.85 8.90
C GLU A 24 1.57 -1.88 8.86
N SER A 25 1.53 -0.88 9.74
CA SER A 25 0.44 0.11 9.78
C SER A 25 0.29 0.93 8.49
N ASP A 26 1.39 1.19 7.77
CA ASP A 26 1.32 1.88 6.47
C ASP A 26 0.76 0.97 5.37
N ILE A 27 1.06 -0.34 5.42
CA ILE A 27 0.46 -1.35 4.54
C ILE A 27 -1.04 -1.46 4.83
N GLU A 28 -1.42 -1.60 6.10
CA GLU A 28 -2.82 -1.73 6.51
C GLU A 28 -3.65 -0.51 6.11
N ARG A 29 -3.11 0.70 6.30
CA ARG A 29 -3.78 1.95 5.88
C ARG A 29 -3.96 2.00 4.36
N MET A 30 -2.90 1.70 3.60
CA MET A 30 -2.97 1.65 2.14
C MET A 30 -4.04 0.64 1.66
N LEU A 31 -4.09 -0.53 2.29
CA LEU A 31 -5.09 -1.54 1.98
C LEU A 31 -6.51 -1.05 2.32
N ALA A 32 -6.72 -0.44 3.48
CA ALA A 32 -8.00 0.11 3.88
C ALA A 32 -8.50 1.21 2.93
N ASP A 33 -7.61 2.12 2.52
CA ASP A 33 -7.92 3.20 1.57
C ASP A 33 -8.25 2.64 0.17
N GLY A 34 -7.51 1.63 -0.29
CA GLY A 34 -7.75 0.96 -1.57
C GLY A 34 -9.03 0.11 -1.59
N TYR A 35 -9.30 -0.66 -0.53
CA TYR A 35 -10.48 -1.54 -0.45
C TYR A 35 -11.78 -0.75 -0.43
N ARG A 36 -11.81 0.41 0.23
CA ARG A 36 -12.99 1.28 0.31
C ARG A 36 -13.42 1.84 -1.04
N SER A 37 -12.49 1.89 -2.00
CA SER A 37 -12.71 2.40 -3.36
C SER A 37 -13.27 1.32 -4.30
N ALA A 38 -12.94 0.05 -4.08
CA ALA A 38 -13.41 -1.07 -4.90
C ALA A 38 -14.85 -1.49 -4.59
N TYR A 39 -15.29 -1.35 -3.33
CA TYR A 39 -16.64 -1.75 -2.87
C TYR A 39 -17.71 -0.66 -2.96
N ARG A 40 -17.38 0.52 -3.50
CA ARG A 40 -18.35 1.63 -3.68
C ARG A 40 -18.84 1.79 -5.13
N GLN A 41 -18.66 0.76 -5.95
CA GLN A 41 -19.17 0.67 -7.33
C GLN A 41 -20.22 -0.44 -7.47
N THR A 42 -21.29 -0.41 -6.67
CA THR A 42 -22.57 -1.09 -6.97
C THR A 42 -23.59 -0.78 -5.85
N ALA A 43 -24.11 0.44 -5.86
CA ALA A 43 -25.39 0.75 -5.22
C ALA A 43 -26.04 1.88 -6.03
N THR A 44 -26.55 1.53 -7.20
CA THR A 44 -27.56 2.30 -7.95
C THR A 44 -28.60 1.31 -8.43
#